data_AF-A0A934N9V0-F1
#
_entry.id   AF-A0A934N9V0-F1
#
_cell.length_a   1.000
_cell.length_b   1.000
_cell.length_c   1.000
_cell.angle_alpha   90.00
_cell.angle_beta   90.00
_cell.angle_gamma   90.00
#
_symmetry.space_group_name_H-M   'P 1'
#
loop_
_entity.id
_entity.type
_entity.pdbx_description
1 polymer ?
#
loop_
_entity_poly.entity_id
_entity_poly.type
_entity_poly.pdbx_seq_one_letter_code
_entity_poly.pdbx_strand_id
1 'polypeptide(L)'
;MSGLSRRRFLQLSGTMAAGVAAVAACAPFGLGQSSTPPPTIRRFRSRPDLSLPAVQVTTPARSVAPGYVFGSVGTSNQVSGPVILDNTGEPVWFLPVPGKSLADFRVQEYRGSPVLTWWEGSIVAGHGQGECVIADQHYQVIKRLQAGHGYAADLHEFLITPRGTAYVTVYNQVQADLSSVSGSRQGLAWEGVVQELDISSGAVLFEWHSLPAVSVAESYTPLPKTGAFDYFHINSVDLDTDGNLLVSARNTWTVYKVDRTSGAVLWRLGGKKSSFRMGTGTKFEWQHDARRRTVGSISLYDDAASPQKGPRSRGLVLAVDEQVRSAALLRQYTNGDILSTSQGNLQLLPNGNAFIGFGSQPNFSEFDLAGHVMFDAEFLSANRSYRMFRQPWAGQPLDLPAVAVARGSGSRRTVYVSWNGSTAAARWEVVAGTTPQILATIASTARNGFETAIAVSTSEPHLAVRALDAAGKLLATSAAVAA
;
A
#
# COMPACT_ATOMS: atom_id res chain seq x y z
N MET A 1 49.03 -17.09 2.94
CA MET A 1 50.46 -17.05 3.30
C MET A 1 51.06 -15.88 2.53
N SER A 2 51.00 -14.68 3.11
CA SER A 2 52.05 -14.04 3.94
C SER A 2 52.92 -13.11 3.10
N GLY A 3 52.81 -11.81 3.35
CA GLY A 3 53.67 -10.80 2.71
C GLY A 3 53.17 -9.37 2.90
N LEU A 4 53.05 -8.93 4.16
CA LEU A 4 52.85 -7.52 4.52
C LEU A 4 54.19 -6.80 4.73
N SER A 5 54.11 -5.47 4.69
CA SER A 5 55.01 -4.47 5.29
C SER A 5 55.98 -3.79 4.31
N ARG A 6 56.27 -2.48 4.37
CA ARG A 6 56.02 -1.43 5.39
C ARG A 6 56.42 -0.06 4.77
N ARG A 7 55.71 1.03 5.17
CA ARG A 7 56.21 2.38 5.59
C ARG A 7 57.28 3.11 4.74
N ARG A 8 57.36 4.43 4.58
CA ARG A 8 56.63 5.68 4.92
C ARG A 8 57.52 6.83 4.35
N PHE A 9 56.95 8.03 4.22
CA PHE A 9 57.58 9.36 4.41
C PHE A 9 58.10 10.20 3.23
N LEU A 10 57.84 11.51 3.40
CA LEU A 10 57.92 12.70 2.54
C LEU A 10 59.35 13.18 2.21
N GLN A 11 59.52 13.96 1.12
CA GLN A 11 59.88 15.40 1.21
C GLN A 11 59.83 16.13 -0.15
N LEU A 12 59.52 17.44 -0.05
CA LEU A 12 59.31 18.46 -1.08
C LEU A 12 60.60 18.94 -1.78
N SER A 13 60.49 19.55 -2.97
CA SER A 13 60.79 20.98 -3.24
C SER A 13 60.74 21.31 -4.76
N GLY A 14 60.37 22.55 -5.13
CA GLY A 14 60.44 23.06 -6.51
C GLY A 14 59.42 24.15 -6.89
N THR A 15 59.76 25.40 -6.64
CA THR A 15 59.04 26.68 -6.84
C THR A 15 58.96 27.23 -8.28
N MET A 16 57.90 28.01 -8.59
CA MET A 16 57.92 29.34 -9.27
C MET A 16 56.51 30.00 -9.14
N ALA A 17 56.35 31.12 -8.40
CA ALA A 17 56.39 32.54 -8.85
C ALA A 17 55.27 32.91 -9.85
N ALA A 18 54.50 34.01 -9.79
CA ALA A 18 54.27 35.15 -8.89
C ALA A 18 52.97 35.84 -9.40
N GLY A 19 52.24 36.63 -8.58
CA GLY A 19 51.16 37.48 -9.11
C GLY A 19 50.14 38.03 -8.10
N VAL A 20 50.37 39.28 -7.71
CA VAL A 20 49.61 40.22 -6.85
C VAL A 20 48.08 40.27 -7.06
N ALA A 21 47.31 40.31 -5.95
CA ALA A 21 46.27 41.32 -5.67
C ALA A 21 45.62 41.09 -4.30
N ALA A 22 45.89 41.98 -3.34
CA ALA A 22 45.15 42.05 -2.09
C ALA A 22 43.82 42.78 -2.34
N VAL A 23 42.71 42.05 -2.27
CA VAL A 23 41.36 42.62 -2.15
C VAL A 23 40.80 42.11 -0.83
N ALA A 24 40.55 43.03 0.09
CA ALA A 24 39.86 42.77 1.34
C ALA A 24 38.42 42.31 1.03
N ALA A 25 38.20 41.00 1.04
CA ALA A 25 36.87 40.42 0.93
C ALA A 25 36.21 40.43 2.32
N CYS A 26 35.19 41.27 2.49
CA CYS A 26 34.18 41.07 3.53
C CYS A 26 33.60 39.66 3.35
N ALA A 27 33.84 38.78 4.32
CA ALA A 27 33.14 37.50 4.37
C ALA A 27 31.65 37.76 4.64
N PRO A 28 30.72 37.33 3.77
CA PRO A 28 29.35 37.21 4.19
C PRO A 28 29.29 36.01 5.15
N PHE A 29 28.76 36.24 6.35
CA PHE A 29 28.34 35.17 7.25
C PHE A 29 27.38 34.26 6.50
N GLY A 30 27.88 33.13 6.02
CA GLY A 30 27.06 32.03 5.56
C GLY A 30 26.34 31.47 6.78
N LEU A 31 25.06 31.83 6.95
CA LEU A 31 24.12 31.05 7.72
C LEU A 31 24.02 29.68 7.05
N GLY A 32 24.91 28.77 7.42
CA GLY A 32 24.76 27.36 7.12
C GLY A 32 23.47 26.91 7.79
N GLN A 33 22.39 26.82 7.02
CA GLN A 33 21.23 26.05 7.42
C GLN A 33 21.71 24.60 7.51
N SER A 34 22.03 24.16 8.73
CA SER A 34 22.04 22.74 9.03
C SER A 34 20.59 22.26 8.90
N SER A 35 20.19 21.87 7.68
CA SER A 35 18.91 21.21 7.50
C SER A 35 19.03 19.85 8.18
N THR A 36 18.54 19.75 9.41
CA THR A 36 18.30 18.46 10.06
C THR A 36 17.46 17.63 9.09
N PRO A 37 17.83 16.36 8.82
CA PRO A 37 17.03 15.49 7.97
C PRO A 37 15.58 15.48 8.47
N PRO A 38 14.57 15.48 7.58
CA PRO A 38 13.19 15.42 8.00
C PRO A 38 12.98 14.19 8.88
N PRO A 39 12.14 14.30 9.93
CA PRO A 39 11.90 13.20 10.82
C PRO A 39 11.31 12.03 10.04
N THR A 40 11.85 10.83 10.27
CA THR A 40 11.39 9.60 9.61
C THR A 40 10.08 9.07 10.18
N ILE A 41 9.66 9.58 11.34
CA ILE A 41 8.42 9.25 12.04
C ILE A 41 7.66 10.54 12.35
N ARG A 42 6.36 10.56 12.05
CA ARG A 42 5.43 11.62 12.44
C ARG A 42 4.78 11.31 13.79
N ARG A 43 4.70 12.33 14.64
CA ARG A 43 4.01 12.31 15.94
C ARG A 43 3.15 13.56 16.04
N PHE A 44 2.02 13.45 16.73
CA PHE A 44 1.03 14.52 16.83
C PHE A 44 0.76 14.88 18.29
N ARG A 45 0.56 16.16 18.58
CA ARG A 45 0.27 16.65 19.94
C ARG A 45 -1.15 16.30 20.37
N SER A 46 -2.11 16.44 19.46
CA SER A 46 -3.54 16.15 19.65
C SER A 46 -3.84 14.64 19.65
N ARG A 47 -2.98 13.85 18.99
CA ARG A 47 -3.06 12.38 18.92
C ARG A 47 -1.71 11.73 19.23
N PRO A 48 -1.23 11.82 20.49
CA PRO A 48 0.07 11.29 20.89
C PRO A 48 0.13 9.75 20.85
N ASP A 49 -1.03 9.10 20.75
CA ASP A 49 -1.19 7.67 20.51
C ASP A 49 -0.83 7.26 19.08
N LEU A 50 -0.83 8.19 18.12
CA LEU A 50 -0.49 7.92 16.73
C LEU A 50 0.99 8.19 16.44
N SER A 51 1.64 7.20 15.84
CA SER A 51 3.01 7.26 15.37
C SER A 51 3.09 6.56 14.02
N LEU A 52 3.47 7.30 12.97
CA LEU A 52 3.50 6.77 11.60
C LEU A 52 4.84 7.04 10.93
N PRO A 53 5.27 6.19 9.98
CA PRO A 53 6.31 6.54 9.04
C PRO A 53 5.96 7.85 8.32
N ALA A 54 6.92 8.75 8.24
CA ALA A 54 6.79 9.92 7.39
C ALA A 54 6.87 9.50 5.91
N VAL A 55 6.22 10.25 5.04
CA VAL A 55 6.27 10.06 3.59
C VAL A 55 7.03 11.23 2.98
N GLN A 56 7.96 10.92 2.08
CA GLN A 56 8.61 11.91 1.24
C GLN A 56 7.96 11.90 -0.14
N VAL A 57 7.44 13.05 -0.56
CA VAL A 57 6.95 13.27 -1.93
C VAL A 57 8.09 13.84 -2.76
N THR A 58 8.63 13.04 -3.68
CA THR A 58 9.73 13.39 -4.58
C THR A 58 9.21 14.11 -5.82
N THR A 59 8.04 13.72 -6.31
CA THR A 59 7.32 14.41 -7.39
C THR A 59 5.93 14.83 -6.90
N PRO A 60 5.68 16.14 -6.68
CA PRO A 60 4.36 16.63 -6.28
C PRO A 60 3.29 16.27 -7.29
N ALA A 61 2.09 15.94 -6.79
CA ALA A 61 0.97 15.54 -7.62
C ALA A 61 0.59 16.61 -8.65
N ARG A 62 0.55 16.23 -9.94
CA ARG A 62 0.10 17.07 -11.06
C ARG A 62 -0.82 16.25 -11.96
N SER A 63 -2.05 16.71 -12.17
CA SER A 63 -3.05 16.00 -13.00
C SER A 63 -3.27 14.54 -12.61
N VAL A 64 -3.15 14.23 -11.31
CA VAL A 64 -3.40 12.90 -10.75
C VAL A 64 -4.90 12.59 -10.69
N ALA A 65 -5.23 11.30 -10.57
CA ALA A 65 -6.61 10.89 -10.34
C ALA A 65 -7.11 11.42 -8.98
N PRO A 66 -8.42 11.72 -8.86
CA PRO A 66 -8.98 12.19 -7.60
C PRO A 66 -8.88 11.12 -6.51
N GLY A 67 -8.85 11.59 -5.26
CA GLY A 67 -8.88 10.73 -4.08
C GLY A 67 -7.58 10.70 -3.30
N TYR A 68 -7.45 9.66 -2.49
CA TYR A 68 -6.38 9.45 -1.52
C TYR A 68 -5.58 8.18 -1.85
N VAL A 69 -4.43 8.03 -1.20
CA VAL A 69 -3.59 6.84 -1.31
C VAL A 69 -3.84 5.91 -0.12
N PHE A 70 -4.09 4.63 -0.40
CA PHE A 70 -4.43 3.58 0.57
C PHE A 70 -3.31 2.55 0.60
N GLY A 71 -2.86 2.20 1.80
CA GLY A 71 -2.00 1.04 2.03
C GLY A 71 -1.96 0.66 3.51
N SER A 72 -1.14 -0.33 3.85
CA SER A 72 -0.77 -0.63 5.23
C SER A 72 0.69 -0.26 5.50
N VAL A 73 0.97 0.15 6.74
CA VAL A 73 2.33 0.43 7.22
C VAL A 73 2.59 -0.30 8.53
N GLY A 74 3.83 -0.75 8.71
CA GLY A 74 4.32 -1.22 10.00
C GLY A 74 4.87 -0.07 10.85
N THR A 75 5.15 -0.34 12.12
CA THR A 75 5.99 0.53 12.96
C THR A 75 7.00 -0.34 13.71
N SER A 76 8.07 0.26 14.23
CA SER A 76 9.13 -0.44 14.96
C SER A 76 8.65 -1.24 16.18
N ASN A 77 7.42 -1.01 16.66
CA ASN A 77 6.88 -1.59 17.89
C ASN A 77 5.84 -2.70 17.61
N GLN A 78 5.92 -3.38 16.45
CA GLN A 78 4.94 -4.40 16.01
C GLN A 78 3.49 -3.89 15.93
N VAL A 79 3.30 -2.58 15.86
CA VAL A 79 2.02 -1.97 15.53
C VAL A 79 2.01 -1.75 14.03
N SER A 80 1.13 -2.46 13.33
CA SER A 80 0.85 -2.19 11.92
C SER A 80 -0.52 -1.56 11.80
N GLY A 81 -0.83 -0.90 10.70
CA GLY A 81 -2.15 -0.35 10.52
C GLY A 81 -2.45 0.02 9.07
N PRO A 82 -3.73 0.05 8.68
CA PRO A 82 -4.14 0.65 7.43
C PRO A 82 -4.00 2.17 7.54
N VAL A 83 -3.51 2.80 6.49
CA VAL A 83 -3.26 4.23 6.40
C VAL A 83 -3.87 4.80 5.13
N ILE A 84 -4.52 5.95 5.27
CA ILE A 84 -4.97 6.79 4.16
C ILE A 84 -4.06 8.02 4.15
N LEU A 85 -3.48 8.34 3.00
CA LEU A 85 -2.58 9.48 2.79
C LEU A 85 -3.17 10.44 1.76
N ASP A 86 -2.90 11.73 1.90
CA ASP A 86 -3.17 12.71 0.86
C ASP A 86 -1.99 12.86 -0.12
N ASN A 87 -2.16 13.73 -1.13
CA ASN A 87 -1.16 14.00 -2.17
C ASN A 87 0.12 14.67 -1.66
N THR A 88 0.14 15.12 -0.41
CA THR A 88 1.33 15.72 0.24
C THR A 88 2.06 14.72 1.13
N GLY A 89 1.54 13.50 1.25
CA GLY A 89 2.08 12.48 2.15
C GLY A 89 1.68 12.68 3.62
N GLU A 90 0.71 13.54 3.90
CA GLU A 90 0.13 13.66 5.23
C GLU A 90 -0.93 12.55 5.43
N PRO A 91 -0.99 11.94 6.63
CA PRO A 91 -2.07 11.02 6.93
C PRO A 91 -3.41 11.74 6.94
N VAL A 92 -4.44 11.06 6.45
CA VAL A 92 -5.84 11.43 6.60
C VAL A 92 -6.46 10.56 7.68
N TRP A 93 -6.12 9.27 7.68
CA TRP A 93 -6.58 8.29 8.65
C TRP A 93 -5.50 7.25 8.94
N PHE A 94 -5.45 6.79 10.19
CA PHE A 94 -4.66 5.64 10.60
C PHE A 94 -5.35 4.87 11.71
N LEU A 95 -5.30 3.55 11.63
CA LEU A 95 -5.77 2.64 12.67
C LEU A 95 -4.61 1.76 13.15
N PRO A 96 -4.03 2.03 14.33
CA PRO A 96 -3.07 1.14 14.96
C PRO A 96 -3.71 -0.23 15.29
N VAL A 97 -3.12 -1.32 14.80
CA VAL A 97 -3.52 -2.70 15.10
C VAL A 97 -2.32 -3.44 15.70
N PRO A 98 -2.19 -3.49 17.03
CA PRO A 98 -1.08 -4.16 17.70
C PRO A 98 -1.08 -5.67 17.45
N GLY A 99 0.10 -6.24 17.21
CA GLY A 99 0.29 -7.69 17.15
C GLY A 99 -0.25 -8.37 15.89
N LYS A 100 -0.73 -7.61 14.90
CA LYS A 100 -1.14 -8.13 13.59
C LYS A 100 -0.36 -7.46 12.47
N SER A 101 -0.16 -8.22 11.39
CA SER A 101 0.24 -7.71 10.08
C SER A 101 -1.01 -7.37 9.27
N LEU A 102 -0.88 -6.43 8.33
CA LEU A 102 -1.98 -6.01 7.47
C LEU A 102 -1.57 -5.98 6.00
N ALA A 103 -2.50 -6.35 5.12
CA ALA A 103 -2.32 -6.35 3.67
C ALA A 103 -3.63 -6.00 2.94
N ASP A 104 -3.51 -5.72 1.64
CA ASP A 104 -4.63 -5.48 0.72
C ASP A 104 -5.64 -4.41 1.21
N PHE A 105 -5.14 -3.34 1.84
CA PHE A 105 -6.00 -2.23 2.29
C PHE A 105 -6.45 -1.35 1.11
N ARG A 106 -7.76 -1.33 0.86
CA ARG A 106 -8.37 -0.58 -0.25
C ARG A 106 -9.84 -0.25 0.00
N VAL A 107 -10.40 0.61 -0.84
CA VAL A 107 -11.83 0.83 -0.96
C VAL A 107 -12.43 -0.23 -1.88
N GLN A 108 -13.54 -0.84 -1.47
CA GLN A 108 -14.39 -1.70 -2.30
C GLN A 108 -15.85 -1.29 -2.16
N GLU A 109 -16.75 -1.92 -2.90
CA GLU A 109 -18.19 -1.69 -2.77
C GLU A 109 -18.84 -2.92 -2.12
N TYR A 110 -19.67 -2.70 -1.10
CA TYR A 110 -20.49 -3.74 -0.49
C TYR A 110 -21.92 -3.23 -0.32
N ARG A 111 -22.87 -3.94 -0.94
CA ARG A 111 -24.31 -3.59 -0.94
C ARG A 111 -24.59 -2.16 -1.42
N GLY A 112 -23.89 -1.70 -2.46
CA GLY A 112 -24.06 -0.37 -3.05
C GLY A 112 -23.39 0.77 -2.27
N SER A 113 -22.67 0.46 -1.19
CA SER A 113 -21.97 1.46 -0.38
C SER A 113 -20.46 1.25 -0.45
N PRO A 114 -19.65 2.34 -0.49
CA PRO A 114 -18.21 2.24 -0.38
C PRO A 114 -17.82 1.77 1.03
N VAL A 115 -16.92 0.80 1.10
CA VAL A 115 -16.38 0.23 2.33
C VAL A 115 -14.86 0.17 2.27
N LEU A 116 -14.22 0.25 3.43
CA LEU A 116 -12.80 -0.10 3.58
C LEU A 116 -12.66 -1.59 3.80
N THR A 117 -11.65 -2.18 3.19
CA THR A 117 -11.33 -3.59 3.35
C THR A 117 -9.85 -3.80 3.58
N TRP A 118 -9.48 -4.76 4.41
CA TRP A 118 -8.09 -5.24 4.53
C TRP A 118 -8.06 -6.69 5.01
N TRP A 119 -6.91 -7.33 4.87
CA TRP A 119 -6.58 -8.55 5.60
C TRP A 119 -5.78 -8.23 6.86
N GLU A 120 -6.03 -8.94 7.97
CA GLU A 120 -5.19 -8.88 9.17
C GLU A 120 -4.90 -10.26 9.77
N GLY A 121 -3.67 -10.47 10.23
CA GLY A 121 -3.25 -11.75 10.82
C GLY A 121 -1.73 -11.88 10.99
N SER A 122 -1.26 -13.13 10.99
CA SER A 122 0.16 -13.48 11.08
C SER A 122 0.73 -13.87 9.73
N ILE A 123 1.98 -13.47 9.43
CA ILE A 123 2.70 -13.89 8.23
C ILE A 123 3.62 -15.05 8.62
N VAL A 124 3.49 -16.20 7.96
CA VAL A 124 4.23 -17.42 8.35
C VAL A 124 5.36 -17.73 7.38
N ALA A 125 5.05 -17.95 6.10
CA ALA A 125 6.01 -18.34 5.08
C ALA A 125 5.71 -17.64 3.74
N GLY A 126 5.61 -16.31 3.79
CA GLY A 126 5.20 -15.49 2.64
C GLY A 126 3.68 -15.39 2.42
N HIS A 127 2.90 -16.26 3.06
CA HIS A 127 1.44 -16.22 3.10
C HIS A 127 0.92 -15.83 4.49
N GLY A 128 -0.36 -15.44 4.52
CA GLY A 128 -1.08 -15.01 5.71
C GLY A 128 -1.88 -16.13 6.36
N GLN A 129 -1.95 -16.11 7.69
CA GLN A 129 -2.95 -16.82 8.48
C GLN A 129 -3.76 -15.77 9.24
N GLY A 130 -4.95 -15.45 8.73
CA GLY A 130 -5.76 -14.37 9.26
C GLY A 130 -7.19 -14.36 8.77
N GLU A 131 -7.77 -13.16 8.78
CA GLU A 131 -9.15 -12.90 8.38
C GLU A 131 -9.23 -11.60 7.57
N CYS A 132 -10.31 -11.47 6.80
CA CYS A 132 -10.63 -10.29 6.03
C CYS A 132 -11.60 -9.40 6.83
N VAL A 133 -11.38 -8.09 6.81
CA VAL A 133 -12.17 -7.11 7.56
C VAL A 133 -12.84 -6.15 6.60
N ILE A 134 -14.10 -5.81 6.89
CA ILE A 134 -14.87 -4.78 6.19
C ILE A 134 -15.26 -3.72 7.22
N ALA A 135 -14.94 -2.45 6.94
CA ALA A 135 -15.35 -1.30 7.72
C ALA A 135 -16.10 -0.26 6.87
N ASP A 136 -17.00 0.48 7.49
CA ASP A 136 -17.80 1.50 6.81
C ASP A 136 -17.10 2.87 6.74
N GLN A 137 -17.81 3.88 6.25
CA GLN A 137 -17.33 5.27 6.15
C GLN A 137 -17.10 5.95 7.51
N HIS A 138 -17.65 5.39 8.58
CA HIS A 138 -17.46 5.81 9.96
C HIS A 138 -16.28 5.10 10.63
N TYR A 139 -15.52 4.31 9.86
CA TYR A 139 -14.41 3.47 10.32
C TYR A 139 -14.84 2.41 11.34
N GLN A 140 -16.12 2.03 11.35
CA GLN A 140 -16.63 0.94 12.18
C GLN A 140 -16.51 -0.38 11.43
N VAL A 141 -15.97 -1.40 12.08
CA VAL A 141 -15.93 -2.76 11.51
C VAL A 141 -17.36 -3.32 11.46
N ILE A 142 -17.84 -3.60 10.26
CA ILE A 142 -19.20 -4.12 10.02
C ILE A 142 -19.20 -5.62 9.73
N LYS A 143 -18.06 -6.19 9.30
CA LYS A 143 -17.90 -7.63 9.08
C LYS A 143 -16.45 -8.06 9.24
N ARG A 144 -16.27 -9.23 9.83
CA ARG A 144 -15.05 -10.04 9.74
C ARG A 144 -15.39 -11.33 9.02
N LEU A 145 -14.59 -11.71 8.04
CA LEU A 145 -14.81 -12.86 7.17
C LEU A 145 -13.60 -13.78 7.27
N GLN A 146 -13.84 -15.03 7.67
CA GLN A 146 -12.84 -16.09 7.67
C GLN A 146 -12.98 -16.91 6.39
N ALA A 147 -11.90 -17.54 5.97
CA ALA A 147 -11.99 -18.63 5.00
C ALA A 147 -12.81 -19.79 5.60
N GLY A 148 -13.53 -20.51 4.75
CA GLY A 148 -14.35 -21.64 5.17
C GLY A 148 -13.56 -22.94 5.31
N HIS A 149 -14.24 -24.01 5.70
CA HIS A 149 -13.69 -25.37 5.83
C HIS A 149 -12.47 -25.49 6.78
N GLY A 150 -12.35 -24.59 7.76
CA GLY A 150 -11.26 -24.59 8.74
C GLY A 150 -9.96 -23.95 8.25
N TYR A 151 -9.97 -23.33 7.07
CA TYR A 151 -8.83 -22.58 6.55
C TYR A 151 -8.71 -21.20 7.20
N ALA A 152 -7.50 -20.64 7.13
CA ALA A 152 -7.26 -19.23 7.39
C ALA A 152 -7.26 -18.46 6.06
N ALA A 153 -7.84 -17.26 6.03
CA ALA A 153 -7.73 -16.41 4.87
C ALA A 153 -6.29 -15.93 4.73
N ASP A 154 -5.78 -15.96 3.50
CA ASP A 154 -4.44 -15.52 3.16
C ASP A 154 -4.41 -14.01 2.84
N LEU A 155 -3.22 -13.42 2.99
CA LEU A 155 -2.98 -11.98 2.89
C LEU A 155 -3.07 -11.42 1.46
N HIS A 156 -3.06 -12.27 0.44
CA HIS A 156 -2.82 -11.83 -0.94
C HIS A 156 -4.05 -11.27 -1.64
N GLU A 157 -5.26 -11.74 -1.31
CA GLU A 157 -6.47 -11.24 -1.96
C GLU A 157 -7.71 -11.28 -1.06
N PHE A 158 -8.39 -10.15 -1.01
CA PHE A 158 -9.78 -10.07 -0.57
C PHE A 158 -10.60 -9.23 -1.56
N LEU A 159 -11.36 -9.88 -2.44
CA LEU A 159 -12.11 -9.23 -3.52
C LEU A 159 -13.62 -9.38 -3.32
N ILE A 160 -14.31 -8.29 -3.01
CA ILE A 160 -15.77 -8.25 -2.93
C ILE A 160 -16.35 -8.22 -4.35
N THR A 161 -17.37 -9.04 -4.60
CA THR A 161 -18.09 -9.06 -5.86
C THR A 161 -19.39 -8.24 -5.78
N PRO A 162 -19.94 -7.79 -6.92
CA PRO A 162 -21.25 -7.14 -6.96
C PRO A 162 -22.42 -7.99 -6.42
N ARG A 163 -22.23 -9.31 -6.27
CA ARG A 163 -23.25 -10.24 -5.75
C ARG A 163 -23.32 -10.26 -4.22
N GLY A 164 -22.48 -9.48 -3.53
CA GLY A 164 -22.37 -9.55 -2.06
C GLY A 164 -21.60 -10.78 -1.56
N THR A 165 -20.83 -11.41 -2.45
CA THR A 165 -19.87 -12.47 -2.13
C THR A 165 -18.46 -11.90 -2.14
N ALA A 166 -17.48 -12.66 -1.66
CA ALA A 166 -16.07 -12.30 -1.76
C ALA A 166 -15.21 -13.48 -2.20
N TYR A 167 -14.22 -13.22 -3.06
CA TYR A 167 -13.13 -14.14 -3.30
C TYR A 167 -12.00 -13.89 -2.29
N VAL A 168 -11.47 -14.98 -1.72
CA VAL A 168 -10.27 -14.97 -0.88
C VAL A 168 -9.29 -16.03 -1.36
N THR A 169 -8.01 -15.79 -1.14
CA THR A 169 -6.97 -16.81 -1.30
C THR A 169 -6.77 -17.57 0.00
N VAL A 170 -6.31 -18.82 -0.12
CA VAL A 170 -5.97 -19.72 0.99
C VAL A 170 -4.72 -20.50 0.60
N TYR A 171 -3.87 -20.78 1.59
CA TYR A 171 -2.76 -21.72 1.47
C TYR A 171 -3.08 -22.98 2.29
N ASN A 172 -3.11 -24.13 1.61
CA ASN A 172 -3.36 -25.42 2.25
C ASN A 172 -2.14 -26.33 2.10
N GLN A 173 -1.66 -26.90 3.21
CA GLN A 173 -0.54 -27.84 3.17
C GLN A 173 -1.08 -29.24 2.97
N VAL A 174 -0.69 -29.89 1.89
CA VAL A 174 -1.12 -31.25 1.58
C VAL A 174 0.04 -32.13 1.17
N GLN A 175 -0.14 -33.43 1.31
CA GLN A 175 0.78 -34.41 0.76
C GLN A 175 0.58 -34.49 -0.76
N ALA A 176 1.67 -34.43 -1.51
CA ALA A 176 1.67 -34.45 -2.97
C ALA A 176 2.82 -35.28 -3.53
N ASP A 177 2.64 -35.80 -4.75
CA ASP A 177 3.71 -36.48 -5.48
C ASP A 177 4.66 -35.45 -6.12
N LEU A 178 5.86 -35.33 -5.55
CA LEU A 178 6.91 -34.41 -6.02
C LEU A 178 7.95 -35.11 -6.89
N SER A 179 7.72 -36.35 -7.33
CA SER A 179 8.70 -37.12 -8.14
C SER A 179 9.04 -36.44 -9.46
N SER A 180 8.10 -35.70 -10.06
CA SER A 180 8.31 -34.92 -11.29
C SER A 180 9.34 -33.78 -11.14
N VAL A 181 9.69 -33.41 -9.91
CA VAL A 181 10.72 -32.41 -9.57
C VAL A 181 11.82 -33.01 -8.70
N SER A 182 12.07 -34.32 -8.84
CA SER A 182 13.09 -35.08 -8.09
C SER A 182 12.87 -35.11 -6.56
N GLY A 183 11.64 -34.89 -6.11
CA GLY A 183 11.24 -34.97 -4.71
C GLY A 183 10.61 -36.31 -4.33
N SER A 184 10.15 -36.39 -3.08
CA SER A 184 9.41 -37.55 -2.56
C SER A 184 8.02 -37.68 -3.20
N ARG A 185 7.56 -38.92 -3.45
CA ARG A 185 6.16 -39.21 -3.82
C ARG A 185 5.15 -38.89 -2.70
N GLN A 186 5.65 -38.69 -1.49
CA GLN A 186 4.91 -38.33 -0.29
C GLN A 186 5.42 -37.01 0.28
N GLY A 187 5.87 -36.11 -0.59
CA GLY A 187 6.33 -34.78 -0.18
C GLY A 187 5.17 -33.91 0.30
N LEU A 188 5.48 -32.82 0.99
CA LEU A 188 4.49 -31.80 1.33
C LEU A 188 4.55 -30.67 0.31
N ALA A 189 3.40 -30.16 -0.10
CA ALA A 189 3.27 -28.99 -0.97
C ALA A 189 2.27 -28.01 -0.36
N TRP A 190 2.51 -26.72 -0.62
CA TRP A 190 1.48 -25.70 -0.44
C TRP A 190 0.70 -25.60 -1.75
N GLU A 191 -0.59 -25.95 -1.70
CA GLU A 191 -1.50 -25.61 -2.79
C GLU A 191 -2.13 -24.25 -2.55
N GLY A 192 -2.39 -23.55 -3.67
CA GLY A 192 -3.19 -22.33 -3.65
C GLY A 192 -4.65 -22.70 -3.81
N VAL A 193 -5.49 -22.13 -2.94
CA VAL A 193 -6.93 -22.32 -2.96
C VAL A 193 -7.61 -20.97 -3.16
N VAL A 194 -8.66 -20.95 -3.99
CA VAL A 194 -9.58 -19.81 -4.12
C VAL A 194 -10.92 -20.23 -3.55
N GLN A 195 -11.47 -19.44 -2.62
CA GLN A 195 -12.84 -19.60 -2.16
C GLN A 195 -13.70 -18.41 -2.58
N GLU A 196 -14.94 -18.66 -3.02
CA GLU A 196 -15.99 -17.66 -3.01
C GLU A 196 -16.84 -17.85 -1.76
N LEU A 197 -16.97 -16.79 -0.97
CA LEU A 197 -17.70 -16.78 0.28
C LEU A 197 -18.91 -15.86 0.17
N ASP A 198 -20.06 -16.29 0.65
CA ASP A 198 -21.16 -15.35 0.92
C ASP A 198 -20.76 -14.46 2.10
N ILE A 199 -20.68 -13.13 1.92
CA ILE A 199 -20.20 -12.24 2.98
C ILE A 199 -21.16 -12.23 4.17
N SER A 200 -22.45 -12.42 3.93
CA SER A 200 -23.46 -12.32 5.00
C SER A 200 -23.38 -13.51 5.96
N SER A 201 -23.37 -14.73 5.43
CA SER A 201 -23.43 -15.99 6.16
C SER A 201 -22.04 -16.60 6.44
N GLY A 202 -21.04 -16.27 5.63
CA GLY A 202 -19.73 -16.93 5.65
C GLY A 202 -19.72 -18.29 4.94
N ALA A 203 -20.79 -18.68 4.25
CA ALA A 203 -20.85 -19.95 3.53
C ALA A 203 -19.90 -19.98 2.34
N VAL A 204 -19.21 -21.11 2.15
CA VAL A 204 -18.41 -21.37 0.95
C VAL A 204 -19.35 -21.73 -0.20
N LEU A 205 -19.33 -20.90 -1.25
CA LEU A 205 -20.14 -21.08 -2.46
C LEU A 205 -19.37 -21.74 -3.60
N PHE A 206 -18.05 -21.64 -3.56
CA PHE A 206 -17.12 -22.21 -4.53
C PHE A 206 -15.75 -22.36 -3.88
N GLU A 207 -15.04 -23.44 -4.24
CA GLU A 207 -13.69 -23.72 -3.78
C GLU A 207 -12.90 -24.37 -4.92
N TRP A 208 -11.72 -23.83 -5.24
CA TRP A 208 -10.84 -24.37 -6.27
C TRP A 208 -9.44 -24.59 -5.72
N HIS A 209 -8.88 -25.77 -6.01
CA HIS A 209 -7.57 -26.21 -5.57
C HIS A 209 -6.60 -26.26 -6.75
N SER A 210 -5.37 -25.78 -6.58
CA SER A 210 -4.41 -25.72 -7.68
C SER A 210 -3.80 -27.07 -8.06
N LEU A 211 -3.54 -27.98 -7.11
CA LEU A 211 -2.81 -29.24 -7.36
C LEU A 211 -3.48 -30.20 -8.35
N PRO A 212 -4.83 -30.38 -8.33
CA PRO A 212 -5.48 -31.21 -9.34
C PRO A 212 -5.30 -30.72 -10.78
N ALA A 213 -5.12 -29.41 -10.99
CA ALA A 213 -5.12 -28.79 -12.32
C ALA A 213 -3.76 -28.27 -12.79
N VAL A 214 -2.81 -28.07 -11.88
CA VAL A 214 -1.50 -27.46 -12.16
C VAL A 214 -0.39 -28.34 -11.60
N SER A 215 0.51 -28.78 -12.50
CA SER A 215 1.61 -29.66 -12.09
C SER A 215 2.67 -28.89 -11.30
N VAL A 216 3.22 -29.51 -10.26
CA VAL A 216 4.34 -28.96 -9.49
C VAL A 216 5.58 -28.68 -10.33
N ALA A 217 5.75 -29.38 -11.46
CA ALA A 217 6.84 -29.15 -12.42
C ALA A 217 6.71 -27.83 -13.21
N GLU A 218 5.55 -27.17 -13.18
CA GLU A 218 5.34 -25.85 -13.78
C GLU A 218 6.06 -24.74 -13.00
N SER A 219 6.44 -25.00 -11.74
CA SER A 219 7.14 -24.05 -10.89
C SER A 219 8.56 -23.74 -11.37
N TYR A 220 8.94 -22.46 -11.32
CA TYR A 220 10.32 -22.00 -11.47
C TYR A 220 11.07 -21.95 -10.13
N THR A 221 10.37 -22.10 -9.01
CA THR A 221 10.98 -22.27 -7.69
C THR A 221 11.54 -23.69 -7.57
N PRO A 222 12.79 -23.87 -7.12
CA PRO A 222 13.34 -25.20 -6.88
C PRO A 222 12.65 -25.86 -5.68
N LEU A 223 12.61 -27.19 -5.68
CA LEU A 223 12.16 -27.96 -4.51
C LEU A 223 12.98 -27.55 -3.27
N PRO A 224 12.36 -27.17 -2.14
CA PRO A 224 13.08 -26.75 -0.96
C PRO A 224 13.78 -27.94 -0.30
N LYS A 225 14.86 -27.67 0.42
CA LYS A 225 15.58 -28.69 1.21
C LYS A 225 14.77 -29.16 2.43
N THR A 226 13.94 -28.27 2.98
CA THR A 226 13.11 -28.51 4.17
C THR A 226 11.76 -27.80 4.01
N GLY A 227 10.73 -28.31 4.69
CA GLY A 227 9.38 -27.75 4.62
C GLY A 227 8.61 -28.15 3.34
N ALA A 228 7.39 -27.65 3.23
CA ALA A 228 6.52 -27.92 2.09
C ALA A 228 6.93 -27.10 0.85
N PHE A 229 6.79 -27.70 -0.33
CA PHE A 229 7.09 -27.06 -1.60
C PHE A 229 6.00 -26.06 -1.98
N ASP A 230 6.33 -24.78 -1.91
CA ASP A 230 5.51 -23.71 -2.46
C ASP A 230 5.71 -23.62 -3.98
N TYR A 231 5.06 -24.51 -4.72
CA TYR A 231 5.23 -24.62 -6.17
C TYR A 231 4.40 -23.56 -6.92
N PHE A 232 3.25 -23.15 -6.37
CA PHE A 232 2.25 -22.32 -7.03
C PHE A 232 2.35 -20.85 -6.62
N HIS A 233 2.32 -20.59 -5.31
CA HIS A 233 2.28 -19.27 -4.70
C HIS A 233 1.19 -18.36 -5.29
N ILE A 234 -0.07 -18.66 -4.96
CA ILE A 234 -1.22 -17.86 -5.38
C ILE A 234 -1.13 -16.45 -4.79
N ASN A 235 -1.36 -15.41 -5.61
CA ASN A 235 -1.21 -14.03 -5.14
C ASN A 235 -2.24 -13.02 -5.63
N SER A 236 -3.17 -13.42 -6.49
CA SER A 236 -4.35 -12.62 -6.81
C SER A 236 -5.40 -13.50 -7.47
N VAL A 237 -6.66 -13.10 -7.27
CA VAL A 237 -7.81 -13.57 -8.02
C VAL A 237 -8.61 -12.37 -8.50
N ASP A 238 -9.16 -12.45 -9.71
CA ASP A 238 -10.08 -11.47 -10.26
C ASP A 238 -11.24 -12.17 -10.99
N LEU A 239 -12.39 -11.50 -11.07
CA LEU A 239 -13.52 -11.97 -11.85
C LEU A 239 -13.31 -11.58 -13.32
N ASP A 240 -13.39 -12.54 -14.22
CA ASP A 240 -13.40 -12.29 -15.65
C ASP A 240 -14.80 -11.86 -16.12
N THR A 241 -14.86 -11.23 -17.28
CA THR A 241 -16.06 -10.70 -17.93
C THR A 241 -17.10 -11.75 -18.31
N ASP A 242 -16.73 -13.03 -18.34
CA ASP A 242 -17.59 -14.18 -18.65
C ASP A 242 -17.95 -15.01 -17.41
N GLY A 243 -17.66 -14.49 -16.20
CA GLY A 243 -17.98 -15.15 -14.93
C GLY A 243 -16.96 -16.19 -14.48
N ASN A 244 -15.90 -16.42 -15.27
CA ASN A 244 -14.75 -17.23 -14.89
C ASN A 244 -13.76 -16.43 -14.03
N LEU A 245 -12.72 -17.10 -13.54
CA LEU A 245 -11.74 -16.47 -12.66
C LEU A 245 -10.41 -16.31 -13.37
N LEU A 246 -9.75 -15.18 -13.16
CA LEU A 246 -8.31 -15.06 -13.36
C LEU A 246 -7.61 -15.33 -12.04
N VAL A 247 -6.62 -16.23 -12.05
CA VAL A 247 -5.82 -16.59 -10.87
C VAL A 247 -4.35 -16.40 -11.22
N SER A 248 -3.64 -15.58 -10.46
CA SER A 248 -2.19 -15.40 -10.64
C SER A 248 -1.41 -16.26 -9.66
N ALA A 249 -0.36 -16.89 -10.17
CA ALA A 249 0.53 -17.71 -9.37
C ALA A 249 1.99 -17.29 -9.62
N ARG A 250 2.60 -16.74 -8.57
CA ARG A 250 3.94 -16.14 -8.59
C ARG A 250 5.01 -17.14 -8.98
N ASN A 251 4.96 -18.38 -8.47
CA ASN A 251 6.08 -19.32 -8.63
C ASN A 251 6.03 -20.09 -9.95
N THR A 252 4.93 -20.02 -10.69
CA THR A 252 4.81 -20.59 -12.05
C THR A 252 4.94 -19.54 -13.15
N TRP A 253 5.10 -18.26 -12.79
CA TRP A 253 5.11 -17.12 -13.72
C TRP A 253 3.91 -17.10 -14.67
N THR A 254 2.73 -17.44 -14.15
CA THR A 254 1.55 -17.70 -14.97
C THR A 254 0.29 -17.08 -14.37
N VAL A 255 -0.54 -16.52 -15.25
CA VAL A 255 -1.94 -16.19 -14.97
C VAL A 255 -2.82 -17.26 -15.59
N TYR A 256 -3.73 -17.83 -14.82
CA TYR A 256 -4.63 -18.91 -15.21
C TYR A 256 -6.04 -18.36 -15.37
N LYS A 257 -6.76 -18.77 -16.42
CA LYS A 257 -8.22 -18.65 -16.43
C LYS A 257 -8.83 -19.96 -15.98
N VAL A 258 -9.64 -19.90 -14.93
CA VAL A 258 -10.29 -21.05 -14.30
C VAL A 258 -11.79 -20.96 -14.54
N ASP A 259 -12.36 -22.02 -15.09
CA ASP A 259 -13.79 -22.15 -15.23
C ASP A 259 -14.45 -22.25 -13.85
N ARG A 260 -15.33 -21.31 -13.52
CA ARG A 260 -15.93 -21.23 -12.17
C ARG A 260 -16.87 -22.42 -11.89
N THR A 261 -17.40 -23.08 -12.91
CA THR A 261 -18.38 -24.16 -12.73
C THR A 261 -17.69 -25.51 -12.51
N SER A 262 -16.72 -25.82 -13.36
CA SER A 262 -16.04 -27.11 -13.40
C SER A 262 -14.68 -27.13 -12.68
N GLY A 263 -14.11 -25.96 -12.39
CA GLY A 263 -12.75 -25.83 -11.87
C GLY A 263 -11.65 -26.10 -12.90
N ALA A 264 -11.99 -26.29 -14.17
CA ALA A 264 -11.02 -26.56 -15.23
C ALA A 264 -10.18 -25.31 -15.54
N VAL A 265 -8.86 -25.50 -15.75
CA VAL A 265 -7.99 -24.43 -16.28
C VAL A 265 -8.23 -24.31 -17.79
N LEU A 266 -8.89 -23.23 -18.21
CA LEU A 266 -9.24 -22.94 -19.60
C LEU A 266 -8.03 -22.51 -20.43
N TRP A 267 -7.13 -21.72 -19.83
CA TRP A 267 -5.86 -21.34 -20.44
C TRP A 267 -4.84 -20.84 -19.42
N ARG A 268 -3.58 -20.75 -19.87
CA ARG A 268 -2.42 -20.26 -19.12
C ARG A 268 -1.77 -19.12 -19.90
N LEU A 269 -1.62 -17.94 -19.31
CA LEU A 269 -0.87 -16.82 -19.88
C LEU A 269 0.49 -16.75 -19.20
N GLY A 270 1.56 -16.97 -19.95
CA GLY A 270 2.93 -17.01 -19.42
C GLY A 270 3.39 -18.38 -18.93
N GLY A 271 4.55 -18.41 -18.29
CA GLY A 271 5.19 -19.59 -17.73
C GLY A 271 5.56 -20.69 -18.72
N LYS A 272 5.85 -21.89 -18.17
CA LYS A 272 6.37 -23.04 -18.94
C LYS A 272 5.35 -23.64 -19.92
N LYS A 273 4.06 -23.41 -19.68
CA LYS A 273 2.95 -24.01 -20.44
C LYS A 273 1.97 -22.97 -20.97
N SER A 274 2.48 -21.79 -21.36
CA SER A 274 1.65 -20.73 -21.94
C SER A 274 0.79 -21.27 -23.09
N SER A 275 -0.51 -21.01 -23.03
CA SER A 275 -1.45 -21.22 -24.12
C SER A 275 -1.33 -20.15 -25.19
N PHE A 276 -0.58 -19.07 -24.96
CA PHE A 276 -0.49 -17.90 -25.84
C PHE A 276 0.91 -17.74 -26.43
N ARG A 277 0.98 -17.30 -27.69
CA ARG A 277 2.18 -16.70 -28.28
C ARG A 277 2.45 -15.36 -27.59
N MET A 278 3.50 -15.32 -26.78
CA MET A 278 3.92 -14.12 -26.03
C MET A 278 4.72 -13.18 -26.94
N GLY A 279 4.16 -12.01 -27.28
CA GLY A 279 4.83 -10.98 -28.07
C GLY A 279 5.96 -10.26 -27.32
N THR A 280 6.73 -9.43 -28.02
CA THR A 280 7.82 -8.64 -27.43
C THR A 280 7.31 -7.81 -26.25
N GLY A 281 8.04 -7.84 -25.13
CA GLY A 281 7.72 -7.08 -23.93
C GLY A 281 6.56 -7.62 -23.08
N THR A 282 5.93 -8.75 -23.47
CA THR A 282 4.79 -9.34 -22.75
C THR A 282 5.16 -10.40 -21.71
N LYS A 283 6.41 -10.86 -21.72
CA LYS A 283 6.90 -11.80 -20.71
C LYS A 283 7.07 -11.06 -19.38
N PHE A 284 6.73 -11.78 -18.31
CA PHE A 284 6.79 -11.32 -16.93
C PHE A 284 7.23 -12.48 -16.05
N GLU A 285 7.81 -12.17 -14.91
CA GLU A 285 8.30 -13.14 -13.94
C GLU A 285 7.96 -12.70 -12.52
N TRP A 286 7.61 -13.67 -11.66
CA TRP A 286 7.28 -13.44 -10.25
C TRP A 286 6.13 -12.45 -10.02
N GLN A 287 5.25 -12.29 -11.00
CA GLN A 287 4.25 -11.24 -11.09
C GLN A 287 3.21 -11.26 -9.96
N HIS A 288 2.67 -10.09 -9.62
CA HIS A 288 1.54 -9.89 -8.72
C HIS A 288 0.36 -9.18 -9.39
N ASP A 289 -0.79 -9.22 -8.72
CA ASP A 289 -1.97 -8.41 -9.03
C ASP A 289 -2.43 -8.54 -10.49
N ALA A 290 -2.64 -9.77 -10.96
CA ALA A 290 -3.20 -9.98 -12.29
C ALA A 290 -4.69 -9.72 -12.29
N ARG A 291 -5.13 -8.94 -13.27
CA ARG A 291 -6.35 -8.15 -13.15
C ARG A 291 -7.04 -8.03 -14.50
N ARG A 292 -8.29 -8.49 -14.61
CA ARG A 292 -9.11 -8.29 -15.81
C ARG A 292 -9.54 -6.83 -15.86
N ARG A 293 -9.29 -6.13 -16.96
CA ARG A 293 -9.65 -4.70 -17.10
C ARG A 293 -10.89 -4.54 -17.97
N THR A 294 -10.80 -5.07 -19.19
CA THR A 294 -11.89 -5.17 -20.15
C THR A 294 -11.72 -6.49 -20.89
N VAL A 295 -12.71 -6.87 -21.72
CA VAL A 295 -12.58 -8.01 -22.63
C VAL A 295 -11.28 -7.87 -23.43
N GLY A 296 -10.44 -8.89 -23.38
CA GLY A 296 -9.16 -8.91 -24.08
C GLY A 296 -8.04 -8.06 -23.48
N SER A 297 -8.21 -7.45 -22.30
CA SER A 297 -7.14 -6.70 -21.61
C SER A 297 -6.90 -7.20 -20.20
N ILE A 298 -5.63 -7.47 -19.86
CA ILE A 298 -5.18 -7.85 -18.52
C ILE A 298 -4.08 -6.89 -18.07
N SER A 299 -4.14 -6.40 -16.83
CA SER A 299 -3.02 -5.71 -16.18
C SER A 299 -2.37 -6.60 -15.14
N LEU A 300 -1.09 -6.39 -14.87
CA LEU A 300 -0.34 -7.05 -13.79
C LEU A 300 0.89 -6.23 -13.39
N TYR A 301 1.44 -6.54 -12.23
CA TYR A 301 2.73 -6.04 -11.78
C TYR A 301 3.81 -7.11 -11.98
N ASP A 302 4.81 -6.83 -12.81
CA ASP A 302 5.95 -7.69 -13.11
C ASP A 302 7.09 -7.34 -12.13
N ASP A 303 7.21 -8.11 -11.05
CA ASP A 303 8.25 -7.95 -10.03
C ASP A 303 9.65 -8.12 -10.64
N ALA A 304 9.82 -9.08 -11.56
CA ALA A 304 11.10 -9.47 -12.15
C ALA A 304 12.16 -9.99 -11.15
N ALA A 305 11.80 -10.27 -9.89
CA ALA A 305 12.63 -10.91 -8.87
C ALA A 305 11.75 -11.62 -7.80
N SER A 306 12.21 -12.58 -6.99
CA SER A 306 13.57 -13.09 -6.74
C SER A 306 13.66 -14.61 -6.98
N PRO A 307 14.71 -15.13 -7.65
CA PRO A 307 15.90 -14.43 -8.15
C PRO A 307 15.61 -13.46 -9.30
N GLN A 308 16.47 -12.44 -9.42
CA GLN A 308 16.35 -11.41 -10.44
C GLN A 308 16.36 -12.01 -11.86
N LYS A 309 15.39 -11.58 -12.68
CA LYS A 309 15.17 -11.95 -14.09
C LYS A 309 15.15 -10.73 -15.02
N GLY A 310 14.88 -9.55 -14.48
CA GLY A 310 14.92 -8.28 -15.21
C GLY A 310 15.71 -7.20 -14.46
N PRO A 311 16.01 -6.07 -15.11
CA PRO A 311 16.76 -4.98 -14.51
C PRO A 311 15.93 -4.15 -13.51
N ARG A 312 14.60 -4.18 -13.60
CA ARG A 312 13.65 -3.39 -12.81
C ARG A 312 12.26 -4.00 -12.86
N SER A 313 11.41 -3.68 -11.88
CA SER A 313 10.00 -4.06 -11.88
C SER A 313 9.17 -3.12 -12.76
N ARG A 314 8.03 -3.61 -13.26
CA ARG A 314 7.22 -2.87 -14.23
C ARG A 314 5.73 -3.15 -14.04
N GLY A 315 4.89 -2.14 -14.20
CA GLY A 315 3.45 -2.36 -14.44
C GLY A 315 3.23 -2.71 -15.92
N LEU A 316 2.49 -3.77 -16.21
CA LEU A 316 2.18 -4.19 -17.58
C LEU A 316 0.68 -4.17 -17.85
N VAL A 317 0.31 -3.70 -19.03
CA VAL A 317 -1.04 -3.86 -19.61
C VAL A 317 -0.90 -4.63 -20.90
N LEU A 318 -1.55 -5.79 -20.97
CA LEU A 318 -1.45 -6.74 -22.06
C LEU A 318 -2.80 -6.86 -22.78
N ALA A 319 -2.77 -6.83 -24.11
CA ALA A 319 -3.84 -7.35 -24.94
C ALA A 319 -3.71 -8.87 -24.99
N VAL A 320 -4.80 -9.58 -24.74
CA VAL A 320 -4.88 -11.04 -24.70
C VAL A 320 -6.00 -11.49 -25.61
N ASP A 321 -5.64 -12.04 -26.76
CA ASP A 321 -6.58 -12.60 -27.73
C ASP A 321 -6.79 -14.08 -27.42
N GLU A 322 -7.95 -14.42 -26.85
CA GLU A 322 -8.30 -15.79 -26.47
C GLU A 322 -8.67 -16.69 -27.67
N GLN A 323 -9.03 -16.10 -28.82
CA GLN A 323 -9.36 -16.85 -30.04
C GLN A 323 -8.09 -17.25 -30.80
N VAL A 324 -7.23 -16.28 -31.07
CA VAL A 324 -5.96 -16.47 -31.81
C VAL A 324 -4.84 -16.95 -30.89
N ARG A 325 -5.05 -16.92 -29.56
CA ARG A 325 -4.09 -17.33 -28.54
C ARG A 325 -2.77 -16.56 -28.67
N SER A 326 -2.87 -15.24 -28.64
CA SER A 326 -1.69 -14.35 -28.63
C SER A 326 -1.80 -13.24 -27.61
N ALA A 327 -0.65 -12.81 -27.10
CA ALA A 327 -0.55 -11.67 -26.20
C ALA A 327 0.35 -10.58 -26.80
N ALA A 328 -0.07 -9.32 -26.67
CA ALA A 328 0.67 -8.15 -27.11
C ALA A 328 0.76 -7.11 -25.99
N LEU A 329 1.88 -6.37 -25.94
CA LEU A 329 2.06 -5.31 -24.96
C LEU A 329 1.27 -4.08 -25.41
N LEU A 330 0.35 -3.61 -24.56
CA LEU A 330 -0.35 -2.34 -24.80
C LEU A 330 0.42 -1.19 -24.15
N ARG A 331 0.78 -1.35 -22.87
CA ARG A 331 1.48 -0.32 -22.09
C ARG A 331 2.39 -0.95 -21.06
N GLN A 332 3.47 -0.25 -20.73
CA GLN A 332 4.34 -0.55 -19.61
C GLN A 332 4.64 0.71 -18.82
N TYR A 333 4.85 0.56 -17.51
CA TYR A 333 5.15 1.65 -16.60
C TYR A 333 6.35 1.27 -15.72
N THR A 334 7.33 2.16 -15.61
CA THR A 334 8.56 1.95 -14.83
C THR A 334 8.95 3.23 -14.12
N ASN A 335 9.53 3.14 -12.92
CA ASN A 335 10.13 4.27 -12.23
C ASN A 335 11.59 3.97 -11.86
N GLY A 336 12.52 4.67 -12.52
CA GLY A 336 13.95 4.47 -12.33
C GLY A 336 14.39 3.00 -12.50
N ASP A 337 15.23 2.55 -11.57
CA ASP A 337 15.74 1.18 -11.47
C ASP A 337 15.10 0.41 -10.29
N ILE A 338 13.90 0.80 -9.85
CA ILE A 338 13.21 0.14 -8.75
C ILE A 338 12.97 -1.33 -9.09
N LEU A 339 13.46 -2.22 -8.23
CA LEU A 339 13.30 -3.67 -8.35
C LEU A 339 12.70 -4.24 -7.06
N SER A 340 11.43 -4.59 -7.12
CA SER A 340 10.71 -5.31 -6.07
C SER A 340 10.98 -6.82 -6.18
N THR A 341 11.09 -7.48 -5.03
CA THR A 341 11.31 -8.94 -4.95
C THR A 341 10.02 -9.72 -4.69
N SER A 342 8.95 -9.00 -4.33
CA SER A 342 7.63 -9.52 -4.00
C SER A 342 6.62 -8.38 -3.90
N GLN A 343 5.33 -8.75 -3.84
CA GLN A 343 4.20 -7.86 -3.57
C GLN A 343 3.97 -6.83 -4.68
N GLY A 344 3.24 -5.77 -4.40
CA GLY A 344 2.98 -4.69 -5.35
C GLY A 344 1.76 -4.92 -6.24
N ASN A 345 1.41 -3.87 -6.97
CA ASN A 345 0.21 -3.85 -7.82
C ASN A 345 0.29 -2.79 -8.92
N LEU A 346 -0.53 -2.98 -9.95
CA LEU A 346 -0.81 -1.97 -10.97
C LEU A 346 -2.32 -1.68 -10.97
N GLN A 347 -2.69 -0.46 -10.61
CA GLN A 347 -4.06 0.03 -10.69
C GLN A 347 -4.21 0.99 -11.87
N LEU A 348 -5.08 0.66 -12.82
CA LEU A 348 -5.51 1.64 -13.84
C LEU A 348 -6.59 2.55 -13.24
N LEU A 349 -6.48 3.85 -13.50
CA LEU A 349 -7.31 4.89 -12.87
C LEU A 349 -8.34 5.47 -13.84
N PRO A 350 -9.47 6.03 -13.34
CA PRO A 350 -10.55 6.55 -14.19
C PRO A 350 -10.15 7.70 -15.14
N ASN A 351 -9.11 8.46 -14.80
CA ASN A 351 -8.58 9.53 -15.65
C ASN A 351 -7.62 9.03 -16.76
N GLY A 352 -7.45 7.71 -16.89
CA GLY A 352 -6.53 7.09 -17.84
C GLY A 352 -5.11 6.88 -17.30
N ASN A 353 -4.78 7.43 -16.13
CA ASN A 353 -3.48 7.23 -15.50
C ASN A 353 -3.32 5.80 -14.95
N ALA A 354 -2.11 5.47 -14.54
CA ALA A 354 -1.77 4.24 -13.84
C ALA A 354 -1.13 4.55 -12.48
N PHE A 355 -1.47 3.80 -11.44
CA PHE A 355 -0.86 3.87 -10.12
C PHE A 355 -0.16 2.56 -9.80
N ILE A 356 1.05 2.64 -9.27
CA ILE A 356 1.85 1.47 -8.86
C ILE A 356 2.24 1.61 -7.39
N GLY A 357 1.94 0.58 -6.61
CA GLY A 357 2.64 0.30 -5.36
C GLY A 357 3.77 -0.68 -5.62
N PHE A 358 5.00 -0.33 -5.24
CA PHE A 358 6.19 -1.14 -5.53
C PHE A 358 6.46 -2.22 -4.47
N GLY A 359 5.44 -2.64 -3.72
CA GLY A 359 5.48 -3.86 -2.89
C GLY A 359 6.62 -3.87 -1.87
N SER A 360 7.61 -4.75 -2.08
CA SER A 360 8.79 -4.84 -1.20
C SER A 360 9.66 -3.57 -1.14
N GLN A 361 9.41 -2.57 -1.98
CA GLN A 361 10.06 -1.27 -2.00
C GLN A 361 9.14 -0.20 -1.37
N PRO A 362 9.69 0.86 -0.76
CA PRO A 362 8.89 1.87 -0.05
C PRO A 362 8.07 2.77 -0.98
N ASN A 363 8.30 2.68 -2.29
CA ASN A 363 7.82 3.61 -3.30
C ASN A 363 6.39 3.33 -3.76
N PHE A 364 5.73 4.41 -4.18
CA PHE A 364 4.46 4.37 -4.90
C PHE A 364 4.34 5.60 -5.80
N SER A 365 3.83 5.40 -7.02
CA SER A 365 3.86 6.44 -8.06
C SER A 365 2.61 6.40 -8.92
N GLU A 366 2.24 7.56 -9.47
CA GLU A 366 1.24 7.68 -10.53
C GLU A 366 1.90 8.10 -11.85
N PHE A 367 1.42 7.54 -12.95
CA PHE A 367 1.90 7.77 -14.30
C PHE A 367 0.76 8.20 -15.22
N ASP A 368 1.04 9.09 -16.16
CA ASP A 368 0.14 9.34 -17.28
C ASP A 368 0.10 8.15 -18.26
N LEU A 369 -0.74 8.20 -19.30
CA LEU A 369 -0.83 7.15 -20.32
C LEU A 369 0.49 6.88 -21.07
N ALA A 370 1.37 7.87 -21.18
CA ALA A 370 2.66 7.77 -21.85
C ALA A 370 3.77 7.22 -20.94
N GLY A 371 3.50 7.08 -19.63
CA GLY A 371 4.43 6.57 -18.64
C GLY A 371 5.27 7.65 -17.96
N HIS A 372 4.92 8.93 -18.09
CA HIS A 372 5.57 9.99 -17.33
C HIS A 372 5.05 10.01 -15.89
N VAL A 373 5.94 10.24 -14.93
CA VAL A 373 5.62 10.31 -13.50
C VAL A 373 4.84 11.60 -13.19
N MET A 374 3.60 11.45 -12.71
CA MET A 374 2.68 12.53 -12.32
C MET A 374 2.68 12.77 -10.80
N PHE A 375 3.07 11.76 -10.04
CA PHE A 375 3.22 11.77 -8.60
C PHE A 375 4.20 10.66 -8.21
N ASP A 376 5.10 10.96 -7.28
CA ASP A 376 6.05 9.98 -6.76
C ASP A 376 6.33 10.25 -5.29
N ALA A 377 6.29 9.18 -4.50
CA ALA A 377 6.49 9.24 -3.08
C ALA A 377 7.02 7.92 -2.53
N GLU A 378 7.61 8.01 -1.33
CA GLU A 378 8.11 6.84 -0.61
C GLU A 378 7.93 6.99 0.90
N PHE A 379 7.74 5.86 1.58
CA PHE A 379 7.83 5.84 3.03
C PHE A 379 9.27 6.00 3.48
N LEU A 380 9.50 6.97 4.37
CA LEU A 380 10.74 7.05 5.14
C LEU A 380 10.80 5.88 6.13
N SER A 381 12.02 5.51 6.58
CA SER A 381 12.31 4.41 7.53
C SER A 381 12.21 2.96 7.01
N ALA A 382 12.42 2.72 5.70
CA ALA A 382 12.36 1.38 5.09
C ALA A 382 11.00 0.66 5.32
N ASN A 383 9.95 1.44 5.58
CA ASN A 383 8.59 0.93 5.61
C ASN A 383 8.13 0.56 4.21
N ARG A 384 7.15 -0.32 4.12
CA ARG A 384 6.61 -0.78 2.84
C ARG A 384 5.17 -1.20 3.02
N SER A 385 4.44 -1.22 1.91
CA SER A 385 3.08 -1.73 1.87
C SER A 385 2.96 -2.87 0.89
N TYR A 386 2.12 -3.85 1.22
CA TYR A 386 1.88 -5.00 0.34
C TYR A 386 1.34 -4.56 -1.03
N ARG A 387 0.36 -3.66 -1.02
CA ARG A 387 -0.19 -2.99 -2.20
C ARG A 387 -0.50 -1.55 -1.84
N MET A 388 -0.51 -0.68 -2.83
CA MET A 388 -0.93 0.71 -2.68
C MET A 388 -1.99 1.05 -3.73
N PHE A 389 -3.07 1.72 -3.33
CA PHE A 389 -4.16 2.10 -4.23
C PHE A 389 -4.43 3.60 -4.18
N ARG A 390 -4.90 4.18 -5.28
CA ARG A 390 -5.47 5.54 -5.32
C ARG A 390 -6.97 5.46 -5.56
N GLN A 391 -7.76 5.94 -4.61
CA GLN A 391 -9.23 5.83 -4.64
C GLN A 391 -9.93 7.03 -3.99
N PRO A 392 -11.13 7.41 -4.45
CA PRO A 392 -11.95 8.39 -3.75
C PRO A 392 -12.43 7.81 -2.41
N TRP A 393 -12.53 8.67 -1.38
CA TRP A 393 -13.08 8.28 -0.09
C TRP A 393 -13.70 9.48 0.63
N ALA A 394 -14.81 9.23 1.30
CA ALA A 394 -15.49 10.21 2.14
C ALA A 394 -15.61 9.63 3.55
N GLY A 395 -14.61 9.89 4.38
CA GLY A 395 -14.57 9.47 5.78
C GLY A 395 -15.37 10.42 6.69
N GLN A 396 -16.19 9.82 7.54
CA GLN A 396 -17.11 10.47 8.48
C GLN A 396 -16.91 9.87 9.89
N PRO A 397 -15.77 10.10 10.54
CA PRO A 397 -15.49 9.48 11.83
C PRO A 397 -16.52 9.93 12.88
N LEU A 398 -16.88 9.02 13.79
CA LEU A 398 -17.82 9.30 14.90
C LEU A 398 -17.14 9.94 16.12
N ASP A 399 -15.80 9.92 16.16
CA ASP A 399 -15.07 10.63 17.20
C ASP A 399 -15.15 12.16 16.99
N LEU A 400 -14.85 12.91 18.05
CA LEU A 400 -14.75 14.37 17.97
C LEU A 400 -13.33 14.77 17.57
N PRO A 401 -13.13 15.99 17.02
CA PRO A 401 -11.79 16.53 16.81
C PRO A 401 -10.97 16.47 18.09
N ALA A 402 -9.75 15.94 18.00
CA ALA A 402 -8.82 15.83 19.11
C ALA A 402 -8.06 17.15 19.27
N VAL A 403 -7.90 17.62 20.51
CA VAL A 403 -7.28 18.91 20.81
C VAL A 403 -6.23 18.77 21.90
N ALA A 404 -5.06 19.39 21.69
CA ALA A 404 -4.04 19.58 22.72
C ALA A 404 -3.63 21.07 22.77
N VAL A 405 -3.29 21.57 23.95
CA VAL A 405 -2.91 22.97 24.15
C VAL A 405 -1.52 23.05 24.76
N ALA A 406 -0.63 23.82 24.12
CA ALA A 406 0.66 24.19 24.69
C ALA A 406 0.60 25.63 25.22
N ARG A 407 1.05 25.83 26.46
CA ARG A 407 1.12 27.15 27.08
C ARG A 407 2.39 27.88 26.65
N GLY A 408 2.22 29.14 26.22
CA GLY A 408 3.30 30.10 26.01
C GLY A 408 3.39 31.11 27.16
N SER A 409 4.17 32.17 26.97
CA SER A 409 4.24 33.27 27.93
C SER A 409 2.93 34.05 28.02
N GLY A 410 2.50 34.38 29.24
CA GLY A 410 1.27 35.13 29.49
C GLY A 410 0.01 34.40 29.00
N SER A 411 -0.80 35.08 28.18
CA SER A 411 -2.04 34.56 27.58
C SER A 411 -1.83 33.79 26.27
N ARG A 412 -0.58 33.67 25.79
CA ARG A 412 -0.30 32.97 24.53
C ARG A 412 -0.52 31.47 24.68
N ARG A 413 -1.21 30.87 23.71
CA ARG A 413 -1.46 29.44 23.60
C ARG A 413 -1.21 28.98 22.18
N THR A 414 -0.78 27.73 22.01
CA THR A 414 -0.82 27.03 20.72
C THR A 414 -1.78 25.87 20.86
N VAL A 415 -2.87 25.92 20.09
CA VAL A 415 -3.88 24.87 20.01
C VAL A 415 -3.51 23.95 18.84
N TYR A 416 -3.29 22.68 19.13
CA TYR A 416 -3.09 21.64 18.13
C TYR A 416 -4.41 20.88 17.96
N VAL A 417 -4.87 20.75 16.72
CA VAL A 417 -6.12 20.04 16.41
C VAL A 417 -5.94 19.08 15.24
N SER A 418 -6.51 17.89 15.36
CA SER A 418 -6.62 16.90 14.28
C SER A 418 -7.96 16.16 14.37
N TRP A 419 -8.38 15.52 13.27
CA TRP A 419 -9.59 14.68 13.25
C TRP A 419 -9.37 13.46 12.36
N ASN A 420 -9.04 12.34 12.99
CA ASN A 420 -8.56 11.13 12.32
C ASN A 420 -9.65 10.53 11.41
N GLY A 421 -9.47 10.66 10.10
CA GLY A 421 -10.39 10.17 9.09
C GLY A 421 -11.46 11.15 8.63
N SER A 422 -11.52 12.36 9.20
CA SER A 422 -12.44 13.37 8.66
C SER A 422 -11.91 13.89 7.32
N THR A 423 -12.67 13.65 6.26
CA THR A 423 -12.36 14.14 4.91
C THR A 423 -13.10 15.45 4.58
N ALA A 424 -14.16 15.78 5.33
CA ALA A 424 -14.97 16.97 5.11
C ALA A 424 -14.44 18.22 5.83
N ALA A 425 -13.71 18.06 6.94
CA ALA A 425 -13.20 19.18 7.71
C ALA A 425 -12.17 20.00 6.92
N ALA A 426 -12.49 21.28 6.68
CA ALA A 426 -11.70 22.22 5.89
C ALA A 426 -11.20 23.42 6.70
N ARG A 427 -11.86 23.76 7.82
CA ARG A 427 -11.52 24.92 8.65
C ARG A 427 -11.73 24.60 10.14
N TRP A 428 -10.90 25.22 10.97
CA TRP A 428 -10.97 25.15 12.42
C TRP A 428 -11.35 26.53 12.99
N GLU A 429 -12.27 26.58 13.93
CA GLU A 429 -12.52 27.76 14.76
C GLU A 429 -12.20 27.45 16.21
N VAL A 430 -11.26 28.19 16.78
CA VAL A 430 -10.93 28.10 18.21
C VAL A 430 -11.91 28.97 18.96
N VAL A 431 -12.58 28.38 19.94
CA VAL A 431 -13.54 29.06 20.81
C VAL A 431 -13.06 29.00 22.27
N ALA A 432 -13.27 30.07 23.03
CA ALA A 432 -12.81 30.21 24.41
C ALA A 432 -13.86 30.88 25.31
N GLY A 433 -13.82 30.59 26.61
CA GLY A 433 -14.69 31.28 27.56
C GLY A 433 -14.53 30.81 29.01
N THR A 434 -15.29 31.48 29.89
CA THR A 434 -15.22 31.30 31.34
C THR A 434 -15.78 29.95 31.80
N THR A 435 -16.66 29.35 31.00
CA THR A 435 -17.24 28.02 31.23
C THR A 435 -17.19 27.19 29.94
N PRO A 436 -17.18 25.85 30.03
CA PRO A 436 -17.21 24.98 28.85
C PRO A 436 -18.44 25.18 27.93
N GLN A 437 -19.53 25.76 28.45
CA GLN A 437 -20.79 25.93 27.72
C GLN A 437 -20.89 27.28 27.01
N ILE A 438 -20.17 28.31 27.49
CA ILE A 438 -20.24 29.67 26.98
C ILE A 438 -18.89 29.99 26.36
N LEU A 439 -18.74 29.68 25.06
CA LEU A 439 -17.50 29.86 24.31
C LEU A 439 -17.71 30.81 23.13
N ALA A 440 -16.82 31.78 22.97
CA ALA A 440 -16.79 32.73 21.86
C ALA A 440 -15.60 32.43 20.93
N THR A 441 -15.78 32.64 19.63
CA THR A 441 -14.70 32.46 18.64
C THR A 441 -13.59 33.47 18.87
N ILE A 442 -12.36 32.98 19.02
CA ILE A 442 -11.16 33.82 19.20
C ILE A 442 -10.17 33.71 18.04
N ALA A 443 -10.26 32.65 17.24
CA ALA A 443 -9.44 32.47 16.06
C ALA A 443 -10.10 31.53 15.06
N SER A 444 -9.70 31.65 13.79
CA SER A 444 -10.03 30.64 12.80
C SER A 444 -8.97 30.53 11.73
N THR A 445 -8.70 29.30 11.29
CA THR A 445 -7.71 28.98 10.26
C THR A 445 -8.21 27.86 9.37
N ALA A 446 -7.76 27.85 8.11
CA ALA A 446 -7.89 26.68 7.26
C ALA A 446 -7.16 25.48 7.88
N ARG A 447 -7.68 24.28 7.64
CA ARG A 447 -6.99 23.03 7.98
C ARG A 447 -5.69 22.97 7.18
N ASN A 448 -4.61 22.63 7.85
CA ASN A 448 -3.30 22.41 7.26
C ASN A 448 -2.75 21.06 7.76
N GLY A 449 -2.57 20.10 6.84
CA GLY A 449 -2.13 18.74 7.13
C GLY A 449 -3.08 17.93 8.02
N PHE A 450 -2.55 16.87 8.64
CA PHE A 450 -3.29 16.07 9.63
C PHE A 450 -3.55 16.84 10.93
N GLU A 451 -2.51 17.49 11.47
CA GLU A 451 -2.56 18.30 12.68
C GLU A 451 -2.27 19.76 12.34
N THR A 452 -3.22 20.65 12.68
CA THR A 452 -3.06 22.09 12.52
C THR A 452 -2.68 22.71 13.85
N ALA A 453 -1.59 23.49 13.87
CA ALA A 453 -1.17 24.28 15.02
C ALA A 453 -1.68 25.74 14.87
N ILE A 454 -2.42 26.21 15.86
CA ILE A 454 -3.13 27.50 15.84
C ILE A 454 -2.64 28.35 17.01
N ALA A 455 -1.93 29.43 16.74
CA ALA A 455 -1.52 30.38 17.76
C ALA A 455 -2.69 31.29 18.14
N VAL A 456 -3.00 31.38 19.43
CA VAL A 456 -4.06 32.24 19.97
C VAL A 456 -3.58 32.97 21.22
N SER A 457 -4.32 34.01 21.63
CA SER A 457 -4.08 34.69 22.91
C SER A 457 -5.40 34.78 23.67
N THR A 458 -5.45 34.16 24.84
CA THR A 458 -6.64 34.13 25.70
C THR A 458 -6.26 33.98 27.16
N SER A 459 -7.00 34.64 28.04
CA SER A 459 -6.95 34.45 29.50
C SER A 459 -8.08 33.53 29.99
N GLU A 460 -8.98 33.11 29.10
CA GLU A 460 -10.10 32.25 29.44
C GLU A 460 -9.62 30.85 29.85
N PRO A 461 -10.25 30.21 30.85
CA PRO A 461 -9.82 28.91 31.37
C PRO A 461 -10.17 27.73 30.46
N HIS A 462 -11.14 27.88 29.56
CA HIS A 462 -11.62 26.81 28.69
C HIS A 462 -11.47 27.13 27.21
N LEU A 463 -11.05 26.13 26.43
CA LEU A 463 -10.92 26.16 24.98
C LEU A 463 -11.61 24.95 24.34
N ALA A 464 -12.20 25.13 23.17
CA ALA A 464 -12.62 24.05 22.29
C ALA A 464 -12.37 24.43 20.82
N VAL A 465 -12.49 23.47 19.91
CA VAL A 465 -12.36 23.72 18.47
C VAL A 465 -13.59 23.23 17.75
N ARG A 466 -14.18 24.09 16.92
CA ARG A 466 -15.23 23.75 15.98
C ARG A 466 -14.62 23.37 14.63
N ALA A 467 -15.04 22.23 14.10
CA ALA A 467 -14.69 21.76 12.77
C ALA A 467 -15.76 22.22 11.79
N LEU A 468 -15.36 22.92 10.72
CA LEU A 468 -16.26 23.36 9.66
C LEU A 468 -15.90 22.70 8.34
N ASP A 469 -16.90 22.46 7.50
CA ASP A 469 -16.67 22.08 6.10
C ASP A 469 -16.26 23.29 5.24
N ALA A 470 -16.02 23.03 3.95
CA ALA A 470 -15.61 24.06 2.99
C ALA A 470 -16.67 25.16 2.76
N ALA A 471 -17.95 24.89 3.07
CA ALA A 471 -19.05 25.85 2.99
C ALA A 471 -19.27 26.61 4.32
N GLY A 472 -18.50 26.30 5.36
CA GLY A 472 -18.63 26.91 6.69
C GLY A 472 -19.70 26.27 7.59
N LYS A 473 -20.27 25.12 7.19
CA LYS A 473 -21.21 24.38 8.04
C LYS A 473 -20.46 23.70 9.19
N LEU A 474 -21.00 23.80 10.39
CA LEU A 474 -20.49 23.10 11.56
C LEU A 474 -20.67 21.58 11.40
N LEU A 475 -19.55 20.86 11.50
CA LEU A 475 -19.50 19.40 11.47
C LEU A 475 -19.50 18.82 12.88
N ALA A 476 -18.61 19.31 13.75
CA ALA A 476 -18.48 18.88 15.14
C ALA A 476 -17.78 19.95 15.99
N THR A 477 -17.91 19.84 17.30
CA THR A 477 -17.11 20.61 18.28
C THR A 477 -16.33 19.63 19.15
N SER A 478 -15.05 19.87 19.37
CA SER A 478 -14.23 19.07 20.29
C SER A 478 -14.78 19.12 21.71
N ALA A 479 -14.32 18.21 22.57
CA ALA A 479 -14.44 18.42 24.01
C ALA A 479 -13.75 19.74 24.42
N ALA A 480 -14.30 20.41 25.45
CA ALA A 480 -13.63 21.55 26.05
C ALA A 480 -12.42 21.08 26.86
N VAL A 481 -11.28 21.74 26.66
CA VAL A 481 -10.01 21.47 27.35
C VAL A 481 -9.60 22.70 28.16
N ALA A 482 -8.73 22.48 29.15
CA ALA A 482 -8.11 23.58 29.86
C ALA A 482 -7.18 24.38 28.93
N ALA A 483 -7.24 25.70 29.04
CA ALA A 483 -6.41 26.60 28.25
C ALA A 483 -4.93 26.61 28.67
#